data_AF-A0A1Y5LLX5-F1
#
_entry.id   AF-A0A1Y5LLX5-F1
#
_cell.length_a   1.000
_cell.length_b   1.000
_cell.length_c   1.000
_cell.angle_alpha   90.00
_cell.angle_beta   90.00
_cell.angle_gamma   90.00
#
_symmetry.space_group_name_H-M   'P 1'
#
loop_
_entity.id
_entity.type
_entity.pdbx_description
1 polymer ?
#
loop_
_entity_poly.entity_id
_entity_poly.type
_entity_poly.pdbx_seq_one_letter_code
_entity_poly.pdbx_strand_id
1 'polypeptide(L)'
;MSDWTVYGEHTRDRWLNHRDPLDWVADPETTATLTAPGFGFPLVPCGPWQAGIVDELTLYLAALAVIPGARYAGDVPELPARLRAIPGVVH
;
A
#
# COMPACT_ATOMS: atom_id res chain seq x y z
N MET A 1 11.77 7.59 -10.74
CA MET A 1 11.18 8.39 -9.65
C MET A 1 9.70 8.19 -9.78
N SER A 2 9.13 7.47 -8.83
CA SER A 2 7.77 6.95 -8.88
C SER A 2 6.87 7.92 -8.13
N ASP A 3 6.05 8.68 -8.84
CA ASP A 3 5.03 9.56 -8.23
C ASP A 3 3.68 8.88 -8.39
N TRP A 4 3.13 8.41 -7.27
CA TRP A 4 1.88 7.69 -7.25
C TRP A 4 1.02 8.10 -6.06
N THR A 5 -0.29 7.95 -6.24
CA THR A 5 -1.29 8.21 -5.20
C THR A 5 -2.23 7.03 -5.10
N VAL A 6 -2.47 6.56 -3.88
CA VAL A 6 -3.52 5.61 -3.54
C VAL A 6 -4.67 6.36 -2.89
N TYR A 7 -5.91 6.08 -3.29
CA TYR A 7 -7.09 6.76 -2.77
C TYR A 7 -8.28 5.80 -2.73
N GLY A 8 -9.21 6.00 -1.79
CA GLY A 8 -10.43 5.20 -1.72
C GLY A 8 -11.41 5.60 -2.81
N GLU A 9 -11.93 4.62 -3.56
CA GLU A 9 -12.94 4.87 -4.59
C GLU A 9 -14.23 5.48 -4.00
N HIS A 10 -14.65 4.94 -2.85
CA HIS A 10 -15.87 5.34 -2.13
C HIS A 10 -15.58 6.08 -0.83
N THR A 11 -14.33 6.11 -0.39
CA THR A 11 -13.83 6.84 0.80
C THR A 11 -12.76 7.82 0.36
N ARG A 12 -13.18 8.92 -0.27
CA ARG A 12 -12.27 9.93 -0.87
C ARG A 12 -11.46 10.72 0.16
N ASP A 13 -11.87 10.66 1.41
CA ASP A 13 -11.17 11.15 2.58
C ASP A 13 -9.95 10.28 2.95
N ARG A 14 -9.90 9.03 2.46
CA ARG A 14 -8.80 8.08 2.66
C ARG A 14 -7.86 8.13 1.46
N TRP A 15 -6.64 8.62 1.65
CA TRP A 15 -5.66 8.77 0.58
C TRP A 15 -4.23 8.76 1.09
N LEU A 16 -3.30 8.36 0.23
CA LEU A 16 -1.86 8.44 0.42
C LEU A 16 -1.19 8.87 -0.89
N ASN A 17 -0.34 9.87 -0.81
CA ASN A 17 0.47 10.38 -1.90
C ASN A 17 1.95 10.11 -1.57
N HIS A 18 2.61 9.36 -2.45
CA HIS A 18 4.03 9.06 -2.32
C HIS A 18 4.88 10.24 -2.79
N ARG A 19 5.92 10.55 -2.03
CA ARG A 19 6.94 11.55 -2.33
C ARG A 19 8.31 10.90 -2.25
N ASP A 20 9.13 11.13 -3.26
CA ASP A 20 10.41 10.44 -3.42
C ASP A 20 11.30 10.52 -2.14
N PRO A 21 12.02 9.46 -1.72
CA PRO A 21 11.89 8.02 -2.04
C PRO A 21 11.12 7.20 -0.98
N LEU A 22 10.88 7.79 0.19
CA LEU A 22 10.10 7.24 1.31
C LEU A 22 9.34 8.36 2.03
N ASP A 23 9.34 9.57 1.45
CA ASP A 23 8.49 10.63 1.94
C ASP A 23 7.06 10.31 1.49
N TRP A 24 6.07 10.60 2.31
CA TRP A 24 4.69 10.42 1.90
C TRP A 24 3.81 11.27 2.78
N VAL A 25 2.69 11.65 2.21
CA VAL A 25 1.64 12.34 2.95
C VAL A 25 0.36 11.58 2.71
N ALA A 26 -0.38 11.36 3.78
CA ALA A 26 -1.66 10.70 3.72
C ALA A 26 -2.68 11.50 4.54
N ASP A 27 -3.95 11.11 4.46
CA ASP A 27 -4.93 11.59 5.42
C ASP A 27 -4.54 11.20 6.86
N PRO A 28 -5.06 11.89 7.89
CA PRO A 28 -4.68 11.66 9.28
C PRO A 28 -4.90 10.23 9.76
N GLU A 29 -5.96 9.57 9.33
CA GLU A 29 -6.28 8.22 9.78
C GLU A 29 -5.40 7.17 9.07
N THR A 30 -5.02 7.40 7.81
CA THR A 30 -4.09 6.52 7.08
C THR A 30 -2.70 6.67 7.67
N THR A 31 -2.31 7.92 7.97
CA THR A 31 -1.06 8.22 8.67
C THR A 31 -1.01 7.53 10.03
N ALA A 32 -2.06 7.65 10.84
CA ALA A 32 -2.14 7.03 12.16
C ALA A 32 -2.02 5.50 12.09
N THR A 33 -2.64 4.87 11.08
CA THR A 33 -2.60 3.42 10.89
C THR A 33 -1.20 2.95 10.46
N LEU A 34 -0.62 3.59 9.45
CA LEU A 34 0.69 3.20 8.89
C LEU A 34 1.85 3.43 9.87
N THR A 35 1.72 4.43 10.76
CA THR A 35 2.73 4.74 11.79
C THR A 35 2.49 4.03 13.12
N ALA A 36 1.40 3.25 13.25
CA ALA A 36 1.06 2.58 14.49
C ALA A 36 2.17 1.60 14.92
N PRO A 37 2.55 1.57 16.21
CA PRO A 37 3.49 0.59 16.72
C PRO A 37 2.98 -0.83 16.47
N GLY A 38 3.80 -1.67 15.85
CA GLY A 38 3.42 -3.05 15.50
C GLY A 38 2.50 -3.16 14.29
N PHE A 39 2.32 -2.09 13.50
CA PHE A 39 1.64 -2.17 12.22
C PHE A 39 2.28 -3.24 11.33
N GLY A 40 1.41 -4.03 10.70
CA GLY A 40 1.79 -4.98 9.69
C GLY A 40 0.59 -5.30 8.82
N PHE A 41 0.87 -5.90 7.68
CA PHE A 41 -0.15 -6.20 6.67
C PHE A 41 0.28 -7.42 5.86
N PRO A 42 -0.67 -8.16 5.28
CA PRO A 42 -0.34 -9.24 4.36
C PRO A 42 0.08 -8.66 2.99
N LEU A 43 1.19 -9.15 2.41
CA LEU A 43 1.66 -8.66 1.10
C LEU A 43 0.72 -9.03 -0.07
N VAL A 44 -0.03 -10.12 0.08
CA VAL A 44 -1.10 -10.59 -0.82
C VAL A 44 -2.23 -11.21 0.00
N PRO A 45 -3.44 -11.37 -0.54
CA PRO A 45 -4.48 -12.14 0.14
C PRO A 45 -3.94 -13.53 0.56
N CYS A 46 -4.01 -13.83 1.86
CA CYS A 46 -3.47 -15.05 2.48
C CYS A 46 -1.93 -15.23 2.40
N GLY A 47 -1.18 -14.17 2.11
CA GLY A 47 0.29 -14.20 2.00
C GLY A 47 1.05 -14.03 3.32
N PRO A 48 2.39 -13.99 3.25
CA PRO A 48 3.23 -13.71 4.42
C PRO A 48 2.93 -12.33 4.99
N TRP A 49 3.05 -12.23 6.33
CA TRP A 49 2.86 -11.00 7.07
C TRP A 49 4.10 -10.12 6.99
N GLN A 50 3.94 -8.91 6.47
CA GLN A 50 4.97 -7.87 6.49
C GLN A 50 4.81 -7.01 7.75
N ALA A 51 5.87 -6.90 8.54
CA ALA A 51 5.93 -5.99 9.68
C ALA A 51 6.54 -4.65 9.25
N GLY A 52 5.81 -3.55 9.50
CA GLY A 52 6.23 -2.20 9.15
C GLY A 52 6.39 -1.95 7.64
N ILE A 53 6.91 -0.76 7.32
CA ILE A 53 7.15 -0.28 5.96
C ILE A 53 8.65 -0.09 5.81
N VAL A 54 9.27 -0.84 4.89
CA VAL A 54 10.75 -0.91 4.76
C VAL A 54 11.25 -0.34 3.44
N ASP A 55 10.39 -0.25 2.44
CA ASP A 55 10.69 0.23 1.10
C ASP A 55 9.43 0.82 0.43
N GLU A 56 9.59 1.40 -0.75
CA GLU A 56 8.49 1.99 -1.52
C GLU A 56 7.38 0.97 -1.86
N LEU A 57 7.77 -0.26 -2.21
CA LEU A 57 6.84 -1.33 -2.58
C LEU A 57 5.94 -1.71 -1.40
N THR A 58 6.52 -1.84 -0.20
CA THR A 58 5.78 -2.14 1.03
C THR A 58 4.90 -0.97 1.44
N LEU A 59 5.32 0.28 1.21
CA LEU A 59 4.46 1.46 1.42
C LEU A 59 3.23 1.42 0.50
N TYR A 60 3.45 1.13 -0.79
CA TYR A 60 2.38 1.00 -1.77
C TYR A 60 1.39 -0.11 -1.39
N LEU A 61 1.88 -1.30 -1.05
CA LEU A 61 1.04 -2.43 -0.64
C LEU A 61 0.31 -2.16 0.68
N ALA A 62 0.95 -1.50 1.64
CA ALA A 62 0.32 -1.09 2.89
C ALA A 62 -0.83 -0.11 2.63
N ALA A 63 -0.64 0.86 1.74
CA ALA A 63 -1.68 1.79 1.35
C ALA A 63 -2.89 1.07 0.73
N LEU A 64 -2.66 0.10 -0.15
CA LEU A 64 -3.74 -0.73 -0.72
C LEU A 64 -4.48 -1.58 0.33
N ALA A 65 -3.78 -2.04 1.36
CA ALA A 65 -4.36 -2.84 2.44
C ALA A 65 -5.17 -1.99 3.43
N VAL A 66 -4.72 -0.76 3.72
CA VAL A 66 -5.33 0.13 4.72
C VAL A 66 -6.48 0.95 4.15
N ILE A 67 -6.40 1.37 2.88
CA ILE A 67 -7.41 2.22 2.25
C ILE A 67 -8.54 1.34 1.69
N PRO A 68 -9.78 1.44 2.22
CA PRO A 68 -10.89 0.62 1.72
C PRO A 68 -11.22 0.94 0.26
N GLY A 69 -11.37 -0.08 -0.57
CA GLY A 69 -11.64 0.12 -2.00
C GLY A 69 -10.55 0.91 -2.70
N ALA A 70 -9.29 0.71 -2.30
CA ALA A 70 -8.14 1.42 -2.84
C ALA A 70 -8.07 1.35 -4.37
N ARG A 71 -7.92 2.53 -4.97
CA ARG A 71 -7.51 2.77 -6.34
C ARG A 71 -6.19 3.50 -6.32
N TYR A 72 -5.48 3.47 -7.45
CA TYR A 72 -4.21 4.15 -7.58
C TYR A 72 -4.10 4.89 -8.91
N ALA A 73 -3.26 5.91 -8.93
CA ALA A 73 -2.87 6.67 -10.11
C ALA A 73 -1.38 7.01 -10.04
N GLY A 74 -0.76 7.22 -11.21
CA GLY A 74 0.67 7.54 -11.33
C GLY A 74 1.56 6.31 -11.57
N ASP A 75 2.85 6.51 -11.41
CA ASP A 75 3.89 5.50 -11.68
C ASP A 75 4.11 4.64 -10.44
N VAL A 76 3.33 3.57 -10.31
CA VAL A 76 3.42 2.66 -9.16
C VAL A 76 4.63 1.72 -9.24
N PRO A 77 5.15 1.24 -8.09
CA PRO A 77 6.25 0.27 -8.06
C PRO A 77 5.88 -1.01 -8.81
N GLU A 78 6.85 -1.61 -9.50
CA GLU A 78 6.63 -2.91 -10.14
C GLU A 78 6.38 -4.00 -9.09
N LEU A 79 5.19 -4.60 -9.15
CA LEU A 79 4.85 -5.75 -8.33
C LEU A 79 5.67 -6.96 -8.80
N PRO A 80 6.48 -7.59 -7.93
CA PRO A 80 7.17 -8.83 -8.28
C PRO A 80 6.15 -9.89 -8.68
N ALA A 81 6.47 -10.70 -9.69
CA ALA A 81 5.53 -11.66 -10.27
C ALA A 81 4.89 -12.62 -9.25
N ARG A 82 5.59 -12.90 -8.14
CA ARG A 82 5.11 -13.73 -7.03
C ARG A 82 3.98 -13.10 -6.20
N LEU A 83 3.86 -11.77 -6.22
CA LEU A 83 2.79 -11.02 -5.55
C LEU A 83 1.61 -10.71 -6.49
N ARG A 84 1.70 -11.07 -7.78
CA ARG A 84 0.53 -11.06 -8.65
C ARG A 84 -0.37 -12.19 -8.21
N ALA A 85 -1.41 -11.86 -7.44
CA ALA A 85 -2.49 -12.79 -7.16
C ALA A 85 -3.14 -13.17 -8.50
N ILE A 86 -2.74 -14.30 -9.07
CA ILE A 86 -3.51 -14.97 -10.11
C ILE A 86 -4.58 -15.76 -9.34
N PRO A 87 -5.88 -15.47 -9.53
CA PRO A 87 -6.93 -16.29 -8.95
C PRO A 87 -6.70 -17.76 -9.35
N GLY A 88 -6.42 -18.64 -8.38
CA GLY A 88 -6.27 -20.07 -8.60
C GLY A 88 -4.84 -20.65 -8.59
N VAL A 89 -3.80 -19.89 -8.27
CA VAL A 89 -2.44 -20.44 -8.12
C VAL A 89 -1.93 -20.21 -6.69
N VAL A 90 -1.75 -21.31 -5.96
CA VAL A 90 -1.00 -21.36 -4.69
C VAL A 90 0.44 -21.73 -5.05
N HIS A 91 1.40 -20.90 -4.67
CA HIS A 91 2.83 -21.19 -4.76
C HIS A 91 3.32 -21.97 -3.54
#